data_AF-A0A952FXB1-F1
#
_entry.id   AF-A0A952FXB1-F1
#
_cell.length_a   1.000
_cell.length_b   1.000
_cell.length_c   1.000
_cell.angle_alpha   90.00
_cell.angle_beta   90.00
_cell.angle_gamma   90.00
#
_symmetry.space_group_name_H-M   'P 1'
#
loop_
_entity.id
_entity.type
_entity.pdbx_description
1 polymer ?
#
loop_
_entity_poly.entity_id
_entity_poly.type
_entity_poly.pdbx_seq_one_letter_code
_entity_poly.pdbx_strand_id
1 'polypeptide(L)'
;MARPSITLKLATTLDGRIATAGGVSRWITCEDSRRAVHELRSMHDAVLVGIETALKDDPELTVRLPDYEGGQPRRVVLDSRARLPLASKLAQTARVIPTWVVTTVDLSPEMLAAQVRQIK
;
A
#
# COMPACT_ATOMS: atom_id res chain seq x y z
N MET A 1 0.55 14.82 -21.76
CA MET A 1 0.70 13.71 -20.79
C MET A 1 -0.63 13.52 -20.08
N ALA A 2 -1.23 12.34 -20.16
CA ALA A 2 -2.37 12.01 -19.32
C ALA A 2 -1.88 11.74 -17.90
N ARG A 3 -2.54 12.33 -16.89
CA ARG A 3 -2.31 12.01 -15.47
C ARG A 3 -3.35 10.98 -15.04
N PRO A 4 -3.01 10.02 -14.16
CA PRO A 4 -3.99 9.09 -13.63
C PRO A 4 -5.05 9.85 -12.81
N SER A 5 -6.28 9.32 -12.79
CA SER A 5 -7.29 9.74 -11.82
C SER A 5 -6.86 9.27 -10.43
N ILE A 6 -7.05 10.11 -9.41
CA ILE A 6 -6.60 9.83 -8.04
C ILE A 6 -7.79 9.90 -7.10
N THR A 7 -8.01 8.81 -6.37
CA THR A 7 -8.95 8.75 -5.25
C THR A 7 -8.16 8.76 -3.93
N LEU A 8 -8.39 9.76 -3.09
CA LEU A 8 -7.89 9.76 -1.71
C LEU A 8 -8.94 9.15 -0.79
N LYS A 9 -8.56 8.07 -0.08
CA LYS A 9 -9.39 7.46 0.97
C LYS A 9 -8.80 7.73 2.34
N LEU A 10 -9.64 8.19 3.28
CA LEU A 10 -9.27 8.42 4.67
C LEU A 10 -10.18 7.60 5.62
N ALA A 11 -9.62 7.14 6.74
CA ALA A 11 -10.38 6.64 7.90
C ALA A 11 -9.95 7.49 9.09
N THR A 12 -10.91 8.13 9.74
CA THR A 12 -10.65 9.00 10.88
C THR A 12 -11.61 8.71 12.01
N THR A 13 -11.21 9.06 13.23
CA THR A 13 -12.12 9.27 14.35
C THR A 13 -13.05 10.45 14.06
N LEU A 14 -14.07 10.65 14.89
CA LEU A 14 -15.00 11.77 14.77
C LEU A 14 -14.29 13.13 14.86
N ASP A 15 -13.22 13.24 15.66
CA ASP A 15 -12.38 14.43 15.78
C ASP A 15 -11.25 14.51 14.74
N GLY A 16 -11.30 13.69 13.68
CA GLY A 16 -10.42 13.80 12.52
C GLY A 16 -9.02 13.16 12.68
N ARG A 17 -8.82 12.27 13.65
CA ARG A 17 -7.54 11.59 13.90
C ARG A 17 -7.45 10.28 13.13
N ILE A 18 -6.27 10.00 12.57
CA ILE A 18 -5.98 8.75 11.85
C ILE A 18 -5.29 7.68 12.72
N ALA A 19 -4.90 8.03 13.94
CA ALA A 19 -4.28 7.17 14.95
C ALA A 19 -4.41 7.83 16.32
N THR A 20 -4.28 7.04 17.40
CA THR A 20 -4.10 7.58 18.75
C THR A 20 -2.74 8.27 18.90
N ALA A 21 -2.54 9.01 19.99
CA ALA A 21 -1.24 9.61 20.31
C ALA A 21 -0.10 8.58 20.40
N GLY A 22 -0.43 7.34 20.80
CA GLY A 22 0.49 6.20 20.82
C GLY A 22 0.68 5.51 19.46
N GLY A 23 0.09 6.04 18.38
CA GLY A 23 0.23 5.49 17.02
C GLY A 23 -0.67 4.31 16.71
N VAL A 24 -1.65 3.98 17.57
CA VAL A 24 -2.59 2.89 17.30
C VAL A 24 -3.64 3.39 16.30
N SER A 25 -3.64 2.81 15.10
CA SER A 25 -4.49 3.19 13.96
C SER A 25 -5.43 2.08 13.49
N ARG A 26 -5.31 0.88 14.08
CA ARG A 26 -6.09 -0.27 13.65
C ARG A 26 -7.54 -0.17 14.13
N TRP A 27 -8.44 -0.36 13.17
CA TRP A 27 -9.88 -0.54 13.35
C TRP A 27 -10.62 0.68 13.90
N ILE A 28 -10.23 1.88 13.45
CA ILE A 28 -11.01 3.11 13.65
C ILE A 28 -12.41 2.99 13.02
N THR A 29 -12.53 2.31 11.86
CA THR A 29 -13.80 2.13 11.15
C THR A 29 -14.31 0.70 11.21
N CYS A 30 -15.63 0.54 11.04
CA CYS A 30 -16.34 -0.74 11.08
C CYS A 30 -15.98 -1.68 9.90
N GLU A 31 -16.52 -2.89 9.92
CA GLU A 31 -16.31 -3.89 8.88
C GLU A 31 -16.82 -3.44 7.51
N ASP A 32 -17.99 -2.82 7.43
CA ASP A 32 -18.55 -2.32 6.16
C ASP A 32 -17.64 -1.27 5.52
N SER A 33 -17.07 -0.39 6.33
CA SER A 33 -16.07 0.58 5.85
C SER A 33 -14.81 -0.11 5.30
N ARG A 34 -14.39 -1.23 5.89
CA ARG A 34 -13.24 -2.01 5.39
C ARG A 34 -13.59 -2.76 4.11
N ARG A 35 -14.82 -3.29 3.98
CA ARG A 35 -15.34 -3.87 2.73
C ARG A 35 -15.33 -2.84 1.60
N ALA A 36 -15.85 -1.64 1.84
CA ALA A 36 -15.85 -0.55 0.87
C ALA A 36 -14.42 -0.17 0.40
N VAL A 37 -13.41 -0.23 1.28
CA VAL A 37 -12.01 -0.03 0.86
C VAL A 37 -11.53 -1.13 -0.08
N HIS A 38 -11.95 -2.37 0.13
CA HIS A 38 -11.61 -3.46 -0.77
C HIS A 38 -12.28 -3.32 -2.14
N GLU A 39 -13.51 -2.82 -2.20
CA GLU A 39 -14.21 -2.45 -3.45
C GLU A 39 -13.50 -1.29 -4.17
N LEU A 40 -13.07 -0.26 -3.42
CA LEU A 40 -12.24 0.80 -4.00
C LEU A 40 -10.97 0.21 -4.61
N ARG A 41 -10.26 -0.69 -3.92
CA ARG A 41 -9.06 -1.32 -4.46
C ARG A 41 -9.34 -2.13 -5.72
N SER A 42 -10.48 -2.81 -5.84
CA SER A 42 -10.82 -3.60 -7.05
C SER A 42 -11.13 -2.75 -8.27
N MET A 43 -11.43 -1.46 -8.09
CA MET A 43 -11.72 -0.52 -9.16
C MET A 43 -10.50 0.31 -9.61
N HIS A 44 -9.33 0.13 -8.98
CA HIS A 44 -8.14 0.93 -9.27
C HIS A 44 -6.98 0.04 -9.76
N ASP A 45 -6.20 0.56 -10.71
CA ASP A 45 -5.00 -0.13 -11.23
C ASP A 45 -3.85 -0.20 -10.21
N ALA A 46 -3.87 0.69 -9.20
CA ALA A 46 -2.82 0.81 -8.20
C ALA A 46 -3.34 1.32 -6.85
N VAL A 47 -2.67 0.89 -5.78
CA VAL A 47 -2.85 1.38 -4.41
C VAL A 47 -1.53 1.97 -3.95
N LEU A 48 -1.58 3.19 -3.43
CA LEU A 48 -0.41 3.94 -3.02
C LEU A 48 -0.42 4.20 -1.51
N VAL A 49 0.74 4.02 -0.87
CA VAL A 49 0.98 4.42 0.53
C VAL A 49 2.35 5.12 0.66
N GLY A 50 2.50 5.90 1.72
CA GLY A 50 3.82 6.36 2.16
C GLY A 50 4.58 5.28 2.91
N ILE A 51 5.90 5.38 2.91
CA ILE A 51 6.80 4.46 3.62
C ILE A 51 6.49 4.33 5.12
N GLU A 52 6.08 5.40 5.81
CA GLU A 52 5.75 5.31 7.24
C GLU A 52 4.56 4.38 7.52
N THR A 53 3.58 4.35 6.62
CA THR A 53 2.47 3.39 6.69
C THR A 53 2.96 1.96 6.46
N ALA A 54 3.82 1.76 5.46
CA ALA A 54 4.39 0.43 5.20
C ALA A 54 5.20 -0.11 6.38
N LEU A 55 6.00 0.75 7.03
CA LEU A 55 6.82 0.39 8.19
C LEU A 55 5.99 0.07 9.43
N LYS A 56 4.93 0.85 9.70
CA LYS A 56 4.12 0.70 10.92
C LYS A 56 3.10 -0.42 10.82
N ASP A 57 2.47 -0.59 9.64
CA ASP A 57 1.33 -1.48 9.49
C ASP A 57 1.66 -2.81 8.80
N ASP A 58 2.80 -2.89 8.09
CA ASP A 58 3.19 -4.00 7.22
C ASP A 58 2.01 -4.55 6.38
N PRO A 59 1.40 -3.70 5.53
CA PRO A 59 0.17 -4.06 4.82
C PRO A 59 0.44 -4.90 3.57
N GLU A 60 -0.54 -5.71 3.16
CA GLU A 60 -0.48 -6.45 1.89
C GLU A 60 -0.93 -5.62 0.68
N LEU A 61 -1.79 -4.62 0.93
CA LEU A 61 -2.42 -3.74 -0.08
C LEU A 61 -3.21 -4.47 -1.18
N THR A 62 -3.85 -5.58 -0.83
CA THR A 62 -4.64 -6.44 -1.72
C THR A 62 -6.15 -6.17 -1.64
N VAL A 63 -6.87 -6.62 -2.68
CA VAL A 63 -8.33 -6.88 -2.67
C VAL A 63 -8.57 -8.23 -2.01
N ARG A 64 -9.47 -8.25 -1.02
CA ARG A 64 -9.83 -9.45 -0.24
C ARG A 64 -11.36 -9.57 -0.10
N LEU A 65 -12.07 -9.20 -1.17
CA LEU A 65 -13.50 -9.44 -1.24
C LEU A 65 -13.76 -10.93 -1.47
N PRO A 66 -14.81 -11.51 -0.87
CA PRO A 66 -15.28 -12.84 -1.24
C PRO A 66 -15.52 -12.93 -2.75
N ASP A 67 -15.17 -14.08 -3.34
CA ASP A 67 -15.41 -14.41 -4.76
C ASP A 67 -14.77 -13.41 -5.76
N TYR A 68 -13.77 -12.64 -5.33
CA TYR A 68 -13.04 -11.74 -6.23
C TYR A 68 -12.04 -12.51 -7.09
N GLU A 69 -12.37 -12.66 -8.37
CA GLU A 69 -11.52 -13.29 -9.38
C GLU A 69 -10.69 -12.28 -10.19
N GLY A 70 -10.79 -10.99 -9.87
CA GLY A 70 -10.04 -9.94 -10.55
C GLY A 70 -8.55 -9.90 -10.17
N GLY A 71 -7.78 -9.15 -10.95
CA GLY A 71 -6.36 -8.93 -10.69
C GLY A 71 -6.11 -8.07 -9.45
N GLN A 72 -4.98 -8.29 -8.78
CA GLN A 72 -4.56 -7.43 -7.67
C GLN A 72 -4.02 -6.09 -8.20
N PRO A 73 -4.32 -4.95 -7.53
CA PRO A 73 -3.78 -3.66 -7.93
C PRO A 73 -2.26 -3.64 -7.73
N ARG A 74 -1.56 -2.85 -8.53
CA ARG A 74 -0.13 -2.58 -8.29
C ARG A 74 0.03 -1.88 -6.94
N ARG A 75 1.05 -2.25 -6.19
CA ARG A 75 1.31 -1.70 -4.85
C ARG A 75 2.43 -0.70 -4.96
N VAL A 76 2.15 0.57 -4.66
CA VAL A 76 3.10 1.67 -4.81
C VAL A 76 3.48 2.19 -3.43
N VAL A 77 4.77 2.21 -3.13
CA VAL A 77 5.31 2.80 -1.91
C VAL A 77 6.11 4.05 -2.27
N LEU A 78 5.74 5.18 -1.69
CA LEU A 78 6.56 6.40 -1.73
C LEU A 78 7.61 6.33 -0.63
N ASP A 79 8.87 6.14 -1.02
CA ASP A 79 9.98 5.92 -0.11
C ASP A 79 11.26 6.56 -0.65
N SER A 80 11.48 7.84 -0.34
CA SER A 80 12.62 8.60 -0.85
C SER A 80 13.98 8.04 -0.46
N ARG A 81 14.06 7.20 0.59
CA ARG A 81 15.32 6.71 1.16
C ARG A 81 15.48 5.20 1.09
N ALA A 82 14.66 4.49 0.30
CA ALA A 82 14.70 3.04 0.16
C ALA A 82 14.73 2.27 1.50
N ARG A 83 13.87 2.66 2.44
CA ARG A 83 13.71 2.08 3.78
C ARG A 83 12.78 0.87 3.85
N LEU A 84 12.03 0.55 2.79
CA LEU A 84 11.11 -0.60 2.77
C LEU A 84 11.88 -1.88 3.12
N PRO A 85 11.56 -2.58 4.22
CA PRO A 85 12.29 -3.78 4.60
C PRO A 85 12.07 -4.91 3.60
N LEU A 86 13.14 -5.65 3.27
CA LEU A 86 13.05 -6.86 2.46
C LEU A 86 12.10 -7.91 3.07
N ALA A 87 12.01 -7.93 4.41
CA ALA A 87 11.10 -8.82 5.15
C ALA A 87 9.62 -8.38 5.12
N SER A 88 9.30 -7.19 4.62
CA SER A 88 7.90 -6.71 4.55
C SER A 88 7.06 -7.59 3.64
N LYS A 89 5.75 -7.70 3.92
CA LYS A 89 4.82 -8.45 3.06
C LYS A 89 4.85 -7.96 1.62
N LEU A 90 5.02 -6.65 1.42
CA LEU A 90 5.10 -6.00 0.12
C LEU A 90 6.31 -6.48 -0.69
N ALA A 91 7.49 -6.60 -0.07
CA ALA A 91 8.70 -7.08 -0.72
C ALA A 91 8.67 -8.59 -0.92
N GLN A 92 8.28 -9.36 0.11
CA GLN A 92 8.23 -10.83 0.07
C GLN A 92 7.30 -11.39 -1.02
N THR A 93 6.24 -10.65 -1.35
CA THR A 93 5.24 -11.08 -2.35
C THR A 93 5.35 -10.33 -3.68
N ALA A 94 6.40 -9.53 -3.90
CA ALA A 94 6.56 -8.68 -5.09
C ALA A 94 6.63 -9.47 -6.41
N ARG A 95 7.06 -10.74 -6.35
CA ARG A 95 7.06 -11.67 -7.49
C ARG A 95 5.67 -12.07 -7.99
N VAL A 96 4.68 -12.04 -7.09
CA VAL A 96 3.30 -12.47 -7.39
C VAL A 96 2.40 -11.25 -7.62
N ILE A 97 2.54 -10.23 -6.78
CA ILE A 97 1.74 -9.01 -6.88
C ILE A 97 2.71 -7.85 -7.15
N PRO A 98 2.60 -7.14 -8.28
CA PRO A 98 3.56 -6.10 -8.64
C PRO A 98 3.71 -5.03 -7.55
N THR A 99 4.94 -4.83 -7.07
CA THR A 99 5.29 -3.82 -6.07
C THR A 99 6.29 -2.84 -6.65
N TRP A 100 5.95 -1.56 -6.60
CA TRP A 100 6.77 -0.45 -7.07
C TRP A 100 7.19 0.42 -5.89
N VAL A 101 8.46 0.81 -5.87
CA VAL A 101 8.99 1.79 -4.92
C VAL A 101 9.42 3.02 -5.70
N VAL A 102 8.79 4.15 -5.38
CA VAL A 102 9.21 5.46 -5.89
C VAL A 102 10.23 6.03 -4.92
N THR A 103 11.47 6.21 -5.39
CA THR A 103 12.62 6.53 -4.54
C THR A 103 13.58 7.47 -5.25
N THR A 104 14.29 8.29 -4.48
CA THR A 104 15.36 9.17 -5.00
C THR A 104 16.74 8.51 -4.96
N VAL A 105 16.86 7.34 -4.33
CA VAL A 105 18.09 6.55 -4.24
C VAL A 105 17.86 5.17 -4.86
N ASP A 106 18.94 4.50 -5.25
CA ASP A 106 18.83 3.15 -5.83
C ASP A 106 18.48 2.10 -4.76
N LEU A 107 17.61 1.16 -5.15
CA LEU A 107 17.26 0.01 -4.31
C LEU A 107 18.45 -0.93 -4.18
N SER A 108 18.51 -1.64 -3.05
CA SER A 108 19.53 -2.66 -2.84
C SER A 108 19.38 -3.81 -3.85
N PRO A 109 20.48 -4.54 -4.19
CA PRO A 109 20.40 -5.69 -5.08
C PRO A 109 19.39 -6.76 -4.63
N GLU A 110 19.23 -6.95 -3.32
CA GLU A 110 18.28 -7.90 -2.74
C GLU A 110 16.82 -7.50 -3.04
N MET A 111 16.51 -6.21 -2.99
CA MET A 111 15.18 -5.70 -3.33
C MET A 111 14.86 -5.91 -4.82
N LEU A 112 15.84 -5.68 -5.69
CA LEU A 112 15.69 -5.96 -7.13
C LEU A 112 15.53 -7.47 -7.38
N ALA A 113 16.29 -8.31 -6.67
CA ALA A 113 16.18 -9.78 -6.75
C ALA A 113 14.82 -10.30 -6.21
N ALA A 114 14.20 -9.58 -5.28
CA ALA A 114 12.81 -9.82 -4.85
C ALA A 114 11.77 -9.39 -5.89
N GLN A 115 12.19 -8.80 -7.02
CA GLN A 115 11.36 -8.22 -8.08
C GLN A 115 10.57 -6.98 -7.65
N VAL A 116 11.07 -6.24 -6.65
CA VAL A 116 10.55 -4.90 -6.38
C VAL A 116 11.04 -3.95 -7.48
N ARG A 117 10.10 -3.28 -8.14
CA ARG A 117 10.43 -2.36 -9.24
C ARG A 117 10.74 -0.98 -8.69
N GLN A 118 11.92 -0.46 -9.02
CA GLN A 118 12.26 0.93 -8.75
C GLN A 118 11.63 1.86 -9.78
N ILE A 119 11.06 2.97 -9.31
CA ILE A 119 10.57 4.09 -10.12
C ILE A 119 11.34 5.33 -9.67
N LYS A 120 11.92 6.05 -10.64
CA LYS A 120 12.62 7.33 -10.43
C LYS A 120 11.70 8.50 -10.74
#